data_AF-A0A073KA60-F1
#
_entry.id   AF-A0A073KA60-F1
#
_cell.length_a   1.000
_cell.length_b   1.000
_cell.length_c   1.000
_cell.angle_alpha   90.00
_cell.angle_beta   90.00
_cell.angle_gamma   90.00
#
_symmetry.space_group_name_H-M   'P 1'
#
loop_
_entity.id
_entity.type
_entity.pdbx_description
1 polymer ?
#
loop_
_entity_poly.entity_id
_entity_poly.type
_entity_poly.pdbx_seq_one_letter_code
_entity_poly.pdbx_strand_id
1 'polypeptide(L)'
;MNTIHSTTITYSRLPTLKEIHHMYALITTFQSSVFISKSGLMTSIQSFATFVSFFLMLKERECVLFVFEGPDAKQALKTIFIK
;
A
#
# COMPACT_ATOMS: atom_id res chain seq x y z
N MET A 1 -19.34 9.97 3.86
CA MET A 1 -18.34 10.87 3.27
C MET A 1 -17.05 10.07 3.12
N ASN A 2 -16.46 10.00 1.92
CA ASN A 2 -15.21 9.26 1.74
C ASN A 2 -14.11 9.94 2.56
N THR A 3 -13.37 9.14 3.33
CA THR A 3 -12.23 9.62 4.11
C THR A 3 -10.95 9.24 3.39
N ILE A 4 -9.99 10.17 3.39
CA ILE A 4 -8.66 9.93 2.84
C ILE A 4 -7.69 9.82 4.01
N HIS A 5 -6.97 8.72 4.07
CA HIS A 5 -5.93 8.47 5.06
C HIS A 5 -4.66 8.01 4.36
N SER A 6 -3.52 8.56 4.75
CA SER A 6 -2.25 8.21 4.14
C SER A 6 -1.18 7.92 5.19
N THR A 7 -0.25 7.05 4.84
CA THR A 7 0.95 6.79 5.62
C THR A 7 2.14 6.60 4.70
N THR A 8 3.33 6.84 5.24
CA THR A 8 4.57 6.75 4.51
C THR A 8 5.45 5.69 5.14
N ILE A 9 5.92 4.74 4.34
CA ILE A 9 6.79 3.65 4.77
C ILE A 9 8.14 3.77 4.07
N THR A 10 9.21 3.78 4.85
CA THR A 10 10.57 3.63 4.32
C THR A 10 11.01 2.19 4.57
N TYR A 11 11.25 1.45 3.49
CA TYR A 11 11.63 0.05 3.57
C TYR A 11 13.14 -0.09 3.80
N SER A 12 13.54 -0.65 4.95
CA SER A 12 14.95 -0.96 5.25
C SER A 12 15.51 -2.08 4.37
N ARG A 13 14.64 -3.02 3.98
CA ARG A 13 14.85 -4.03 2.93
C ARG A 13 13.59 -4.16 2.09
N LEU A 14 13.72 -4.62 0.85
CA LEU A 14 12.56 -4.92 0.03
C LEU A 14 11.71 -6.05 0.65
N PRO A 15 10.38 -5.93 0.65
CA PRO A 15 9.49 -7.00 1.07
C PRO A 15 9.64 -8.24 0.18
N THR A 16 9.58 -9.41 0.79
CA THR A 16 9.53 -10.68 0.08
C THR A 16 8.17 -10.86 -0.61
N LEU A 17 8.09 -11.72 -1.63
CA LEU A 17 6.82 -12.01 -2.31
C LEU A 17 5.73 -12.49 -1.34
N LYS A 18 6.10 -13.24 -0.29
CA LYS A 18 5.19 -13.70 0.76
C LYS A 18 4.62 -12.53 1.58
N GLU A 19 5.46 -11.56 1.93
CA GLU A 19 5.04 -10.34 2.65
C GLU A 19 4.13 -9.47 1.77
N ILE A 20 4.48 -9.30 0.48
CA ILE A 20 3.66 -8.56 -0.50
C ILE A 20 2.29 -9.23 -0.66
N HIS A 21 2.25 -10.56 -0.81
CA HIS A 21 1.00 -11.31 -0.91
C HIS A 21 0.14 -11.15 0.33
N HIS A 22 0.73 -11.26 1.53
CA HIS A 22 0.00 -11.06 2.77
C HIS A 22 -0.58 -9.64 2.89
N MET A 23 0.22 -8.62 2.58
CA MET A 23 -0.25 -7.23 2.55
C MET A 23 -1.38 -7.03 1.55
N TYR A 24 -1.27 -7.60 0.35
CA TYR A 24 -2.31 -7.50 -0.67
C TYR A 24 -3.62 -8.14 -0.21
N ALA A 25 -3.54 -9.35 0.37
CA ALA A 25 -4.70 -10.05 0.90
C ALA A 25 -5.41 -9.20 1.98
N LEU A 26 -4.65 -8.55 2.86
CA LEU A 26 -5.20 -7.62 3.86
C LEU A 26 -5.83 -6.38 3.21
N ILE A 27 -5.18 -5.77 2.21
CA ILE A 27 -5.74 -4.62 1.49
C ILE A 27 -7.11 -4.96 0.89
N THR A 28 -7.24 -6.15 0.30
CA THR A 28 -8.48 -6.57 -0.36
C THR A 28 -9.65 -6.89 0.57
N THR A 29 -9.44 -6.92 1.90
CA THR A 29 -10.56 -7.08 2.84
C THR A 29 -11.32 -5.78 3.10
N PHE A 30 -10.76 -4.64 2.68
CA PHE A 30 -11.34 -3.31 2.87
C PHE A 30 -12.03 -2.82 1.59
N GLN A 31 -13.03 -1.96 1.75
CA GLN A 31 -13.73 -1.30 0.65
C GLN A 31 -12.95 -0.10 0.10
N SER A 32 -11.96 0.37 0.84
CA SER A 32 -11.11 1.49 0.45
C SER A 32 -10.30 1.19 -0.81
N SER A 33 -10.30 2.13 -1.73
CA SER A 33 -9.32 2.15 -2.81
C SER A 33 -7.94 2.46 -2.24
N VAL A 34 -6.92 1.73 -2.69
CA VAL A 34 -5.54 1.92 -2.25
C VAL A 34 -4.69 2.38 -3.41
N PHE A 35 -3.99 3.49 -3.19
CA PHE A 35 -3.01 4.04 -4.10
C PHE A 35 -1.64 4.01 -3.42
N ILE A 36 -0.62 3.73 -4.21
CA ILE A 36 0.77 3.76 -3.79
C ILE A 36 1.55 4.73 -4.64
N SER A 37 2.45 5.46 -4.02
CA SER A 37 3.31 6.39 -4.72
C SER A 37 4.76 6.26 -4.28
N LYS A 38 5.66 6.34 -5.27
CA LYS A 38 7.10 6.50 -5.08
C LYS A 38 7.59 7.59 -6.01
N SER A 39 8.43 8.50 -5.52
CA SER A 39 9.09 9.53 -6.35
C SER A 39 8.15 10.29 -7.30
N GLY A 40 6.91 10.57 -6.86
CA GLY A 40 5.89 11.27 -7.66
C GLY A 40 5.11 10.40 -8.65
N LEU A 41 5.50 9.14 -8.88
CA LEU A 41 4.69 8.18 -9.64
C LEU A 41 3.60 7.63 -8.72
N MET A 42 2.34 7.75 -9.11
CA MET A 42 1.19 7.24 -8.38
C MET A 42 0.57 6.06 -9.13
N THR A 43 0.24 4.99 -8.41
CA THR A 43 -0.30 3.75 -8.96
C THR A 43 -1.49 3.31 -8.12
N SER A 44 -2.62 3.04 -8.78
CA SER A 44 -3.78 2.42 -8.13
C SER A 44 -3.57 0.91 -8.02
N ILE A 45 -3.80 0.34 -6.85
CA ILE A 45 -3.71 -1.10 -6.63
C ILE A 45 -5.04 -1.73 -7.05
N GLN A 46 -5.09 -2.20 -8.30
CA GLN A 46 -6.27 -2.90 -8.84
C GLN A 46 -6.09 -4.41 -8.90
N SER A 47 -4.85 -4.89 -8.89
CA SER A 47 -4.52 -6.30 -8.99
C SER A 47 -3.24 -6.63 -8.21
N PHE A 48 -3.09 -7.90 -7.84
CA PHE A 48 -1.87 -8.39 -7.20
C PHE A 48 -0.65 -8.19 -8.09
N ALA A 49 -0.80 -8.37 -9.40
CA ALA A 49 0.28 -8.16 -10.37
C ALA A 49 0.78 -6.70 -10.34
N THR A 50 -0.12 -5.72 -10.35
CA THR A 50 0.23 -4.30 -10.24
C THR A 50 1.00 -4.00 -8.95
N PHE A 51 0.57 -4.62 -7.85
CA PHE A 51 1.22 -4.44 -6.55
C PHE A 51 2.63 -5.03 -6.54
N VAL A 52 2.81 -6.26 -7.04
CA VAL A 52 4.11 -6.89 -7.17
C VAL A 52 5.02 -6.09 -8.09
N SER A 53 4.53 -5.64 -9.26
CA SER A 53 5.30 -4.82 -10.20
C SER A 53 5.79 -3.53 -9.54
N PHE A 54 4.98 -2.89 -8.71
CA PHE A 54 5.42 -1.71 -7.96
C PHE A 54 6.61 -2.02 -7.04
N PHE A 55 6.54 -3.12 -6.26
CA PHE A 55 7.63 -3.50 -5.36
C PHE A 55 8.90 -3.92 -6.10
N LEU A 56 8.79 -4.53 -7.28
CA LEU A 56 9.95 -4.86 -8.11
C LEU A 56 10.67 -3.61 -8.64
N MET A 57 9.96 -2.48 -8.74
CA MET A 57 10.55 -1.20 -9.13
C MET A 57 11.14 -0.41 -7.96
N LEU A 58 10.93 -0.84 -6.71
CA LEU A 58 11.45 -0.14 -5.54
C LEU A 58 12.94 -0.41 -5.35
N LYS A 59 13.65 0.62 -4.91
CA LYS A 59 15.02 0.48 -4.40
C LYS A 59 15.00 0.46 -2.88
N GLU A 60 16.04 -0.11 -2.28
CA GLU A 60 16.21 -0.06 -0.82
C GLU A 60 16.22 1.38 -0.33
N ARG A 61 15.61 1.61 0.85
CA ARG A 61 15.45 2.93 1.46
C ARG A 61 14.58 3.91 0.66
N GLU A 62 13.88 3.46 -0.39
CA GLU A 62 12.86 4.29 -1.02
C GLU A 62 11.65 4.48 -0.08
N CYS A 63 11.12 5.69 -0.15
CA CYS A 63 9.97 6.15 0.60
C CYS A 63 8.71 5.91 -0.22
N VAL A 64 7.79 5.11 0.31
CA VAL A 64 6.52 4.75 -0.33
C VAL A 64 5.38 5.40 0.42
N LEU A 65 4.59 6.21 -0.28
CA LEU A 65 3.35 6.76 0.22
C LEU A 65 2.21 5.80 -0.10
N PHE A 66 1.48 5.36 0.93
CA PHE A 66 0.22 4.64 0.80
C PHE A 66 -0.92 5.61 1.06
N VAL A 67 -1.91 5.63 0.18
CA VAL A 67 -3.13 6.44 0.29
C VAL A 67 -4.33 5.51 0.23
N PHE A 68 -5.17 5.58 1.25
CA PHE A 68 -6.42 4.85 1.37
C PHE A 68 -7.56 5.85 1.22
N GLU A 69 -8.46 5.60 0.27
CA GLU A 69 -9.65 6.41 0.03
C GLU A 69 -10.89 5.52 0.15
N GLY A 70 -11.75 5.83 1.12
CA GLY A 70 -12.98 5.06 1.30
C GLY A 70 -13.63 5.23 2.68
N PRO A 71 -14.71 4.49 2.94
CA PRO A 71 -15.43 4.51 4.21
C PRO A 71 -14.62 3.89 5.36
N ASP A 72 -13.73 2.95 5.07
CA ASP A 72 -12.92 2.20 6.02
C ASP A 72 -11.41 2.52 5.95
N ALA A 73 -11.04 3.63 5.29
CA ALA A 73 -9.64 3.99 5.00
C ALA A 73 -8.78 4.10 6.27
N LYS A 74 -9.36 4.64 7.36
CA LYS A 74 -8.69 4.73 8.66
C LYS A 74 -8.41 3.35 9.26
N GLN A 75 -9.34 2.42 9.12
CA GLN A 75 -9.23 1.06 9.65
C GLN A 75 -8.24 0.24 8.83
N ALA A 76 -8.28 0.39 7.50
CA ALA A 76 -7.33 -0.23 6.60
C ALA A 76 -5.88 0.17 6.94
N LEU A 77 -5.62 1.48 7.04
CA LEU A 77 -4.29 2.00 7.39
C LEU A 77 -3.80 1.43 8.72
N LYS A 78 -4.66 1.46 9.76
CA LYS A 78 -4.31 0.91 11.07
C LYS A 78 -4.00 -0.58 10.98
N THR A 79 -4.89 -1.37 10.40
CA THR A 79 -4.73 -2.83 10.37
C THR A 79 -3.48 -3.27 9.60
N ILE A 80 -3.13 -2.55 8.53
CA ILE A 80 -1.99 -2.91 7.67
C ILE A 80 -0.66 -2.44 8.26
N PHE A 81 -0.62 -1.27 8.92
CA PHE A 81 0.65 -0.62 9.30
C PHE A 81 0.81 -0.31 10.80
N ILE A 82 -0.26 -0.30 11.59
CA ILE A 82 -0.27 0.08 13.01
C ILE A 82 -0.96 -1.03 13.82
N LYS A 83 -0.16 -1.95 14.35
CA LYS A 83 -0.65 -2.94 15.34
C LYS A 83 -1.12 -2.26 16.62
#